data_AF-A0A9E0N9E2-F1
#
_entry.id   AF-A0A9E0N9E2-F1
#
_cell.length_a   1.000
_cell.length_b   1.000
_cell.length_c   1.000
_cell.angle_alpha   90.00
_cell.angle_beta   90.00
_cell.angle_gamma   90.00
#
_symmetry.space_group_name_H-M   'P 1'
#
loop_
_entity.id
_entity.type
_entity.pdbx_description
1 polymer ?
#
loop_
_entity_poly.entity_id
_entity_poly.type
_entity_poly.pdbx_seq_one_letter_code
_entity_poly.pdbx_strand_id
1 'polypeptide(L)'
;MERRYKVLVCRGPECGERRDSRAVFAALSAAVEAAGLGGRCSLDWQSCFGRCSQGPNVLVRELVAEGDGAGAGTRSLIGLATLPGPRGATALYNRMDPSKTERVVEAHVGRGLICRELIERPTLLPSKLPTPETPES
;
A
#
# COMPACT_ATOMS: atom_id res chain seq x y z
N MET A 1 17.75 -12.72 -4.94
CA MET A 1 16.31 -13.06 -4.86
C MET A 1 15.51 -11.90 -5.39
N GLU A 2 14.62 -12.16 -6.34
CA GLU A 2 13.79 -11.15 -6.95
C GLU A 2 12.49 -10.95 -6.14
N ARG A 3 12.18 -9.69 -5.78
CA ARG A 3 10.98 -9.38 -4.97
C ARG A 3 9.72 -9.57 -5.80
N ARG A 4 8.73 -10.23 -5.21
CA ARG A 4 7.39 -10.44 -5.80
C ARG A 4 6.35 -9.61 -5.07
N TYR A 5 5.31 -9.21 -5.78
CA TYR A 5 4.26 -8.34 -5.28
C TYR A 5 2.88 -8.84 -5.68
N LYS A 6 1.90 -8.60 -4.80
CA LYS A 6 0.47 -8.66 -5.12
C LYS A 6 -0.13 -7.26 -4.99
N VAL A 7 -0.75 -6.80 -6.06
CA VAL A 7 -1.47 -5.52 -6.14
C VAL A 7 -2.96 -5.82 -6.10
N LEU A 8 -3.65 -5.27 -5.10
CA LEU A 8 -5.09 -5.43 -4.92
C LEU A 8 -5.79 -4.09 -5.16
N VAL A 9 -6.71 -4.05 -6.12
CA VAL A 9 -7.52 -2.85 -6.40
C VAL A 9 -8.89 -2.98 -5.75
N CYS A 10 -9.35 -1.93 -5.09
CA CYS A 10 -10.66 -1.91 -4.46
C CYS A 10 -11.78 -1.88 -5.52
N ARG A 11 -12.72 -2.83 -5.47
CA ARG A 11 -13.92 -2.86 -6.32
C ARG A 11 -15.23 -2.55 -5.59
N GLY A 12 -15.16 -2.08 -4.34
CA GLY A 12 -16.36 -1.73 -3.58
C GLY A 12 -17.12 -0.58 -4.25
N PRO A 13 -18.42 -0.38 -3.95
CA PRO A 13 -19.28 0.55 -4.69
C PRO A 13 -18.69 1.97 -4.82
N GLU A 14 -18.03 2.46 -3.78
CA GLU A 14 -17.35 3.76 -3.80
C GLU A 14 -16.16 3.83 -4.76
N CYS A 15 -15.32 2.79 -4.78
CA CYS A 15 -14.12 2.79 -5.62
C CYS A 15 -14.45 2.38 -7.05
N GLY A 16 -15.26 1.34 -7.23
CA GLY A 16 -15.64 0.80 -8.53
C GLY A 16 -16.68 1.66 -9.23
N GLU A 17 -17.90 1.71 -8.69
CA GLU A 17 -19.06 2.32 -9.37
C GLU A 17 -18.96 3.84 -9.41
N ARG A 18 -18.58 4.49 -8.30
CA ARG A 18 -18.56 5.96 -8.23
C ARG A 18 -17.27 6.61 -8.71
N ARG A 19 -16.14 5.90 -8.68
CA ARG A 19 -14.80 6.48 -8.91
C ARG A 19 -13.98 5.70 -9.94
N ASP A 20 -14.61 4.79 -10.67
CA ASP A 20 -14.02 4.03 -11.78
C ASP A 20 -12.66 3.39 -11.47
N SER A 21 -12.59 2.58 -10.41
CA SER A 21 -11.39 1.80 -10.11
C SER A 21 -11.05 0.76 -11.19
N ARG A 22 -11.93 0.54 -12.17
CA ARG A 22 -11.65 -0.26 -13.37
C ARG A 22 -10.61 0.42 -14.26
N ALA A 23 -10.71 1.73 -14.46
CA ALA A 23 -9.65 2.48 -15.15
C ALA A 23 -8.31 2.38 -14.42
N VAL A 24 -8.31 2.43 -13.08
CA VAL A 24 -7.10 2.25 -12.26
C VAL A 24 -6.50 0.86 -12.44
N PHE A 25 -7.31 -0.20 -12.42
CA PHE A 25 -6.84 -1.57 -12.65
C PHE A 25 -6.24 -1.74 -14.06
N ALA A 26 -6.91 -1.23 -15.09
CA ALA A 26 -6.42 -1.29 -16.46
C ALA A 26 -5.06 -0.57 -16.62
N ALA A 27 -4.95 0.64 -16.04
CA ALA A 27 -3.71 1.41 -16.06
C ALA A 27 -2.57 0.76 -15.26
N LEU A 28 -2.86 0.10 -14.13
CA LEU A 28 -1.88 -0.70 -13.39
C LEU A 28 -1.40 -1.90 -14.22
N SER A 29 -2.33 -2.60 -14.88
CA SER A 29 -2.00 -3.75 -15.73
C SER A 29 -1.09 -3.35 -16.88
N ALA A 30 -1.43 -2.29 -17.60
CA ALA A 30 -0.63 -1.75 -18.69
C ALA A 30 0.75 -1.30 -18.20
N ALA A 31 0.85 -0.63 -17.05
CA ALA A 31 2.12 -0.21 -16.48
C ALA A 31 3.02 -1.40 -16.07
N VAL A 32 2.44 -2.47 -15.51
CA VAL A 32 3.19 -3.69 -15.16
C VAL A 32 3.71 -4.41 -16.40
N GLU A 33 2.91 -4.48 -17.46
CA GLU A 33 3.30 -5.04 -18.74
C GLU A 33 4.42 -4.23 -19.39
N ALA A 34 4.25 -2.90 -19.51
CA ALA A 34 5.23 -2.00 -20.08
C ALA A 34 6.58 -2.02 -19.35
N ALA A 35 6.56 -2.24 -18.03
CA ALA A 35 7.76 -2.38 -17.22
C ALA A 35 8.38 -3.80 -17.23
N GLY A 36 7.75 -4.77 -17.91
CA GLY A 36 8.23 -6.16 -17.95
C GLY A 36 8.15 -6.89 -16.59
N LEU A 37 7.24 -6.47 -15.70
CA LEU A 37 7.16 -6.95 -14.31
C LEU A 37 6.16 -8.10 -14.10
N GLY A 38 5.57 -8.65 -15.16
CA GLY A 38 4.53 -9.69 -15.08
C GLY A 38 4.94 -10.96 -14.31
N GLY A 39 6.22 -11.37 -14.38
CA GLY A 39 6.73 -12.51 -13.61
C GLY A 39 6.88 -12.26 -12.11
N ARG A 40 6.77 -11.00 -11.67
CA ARG A 40 6.99 -10.56 -10.30
C ARG A 40 5.76 -9.94 -9.66
N CYS A 41 4.77 -9.56 -10.44
CA CYS A 41 3.62 -8.80 -9.98
C CYS A 41 2.33 -9.44 -10.46
N SER A 42 1.44 -9.76 -9.51
CA SER A 42 0.06 -10.15 -9.81
C SER A 42 -0.90 -9.03 -9.42
N LEU A 43 -1.94 -8.83 -10.23
CA LEU A 43 -3.02 -7.89 -9.96
C LEU A 43 -4.30 -8.67 -9.68
N ASP A 44 -5.08 -8.20 -8.71
CA ASP A 44 -6.34 -8.83 -8.33
C ASP A 44 -7.31 -7.80 -7.74
N TRP A 45 -8.56 -8.20 -7.55
CA TRP A 45 -9.59 -7.36 -6.96
C TRP A 45 -9.76 -7.64 -5.46
N GLN A 46 -10.09 -6.59 -4.71
CA GLN A 46 -10.52 -6.70 -3.31
C GLN A 46 -11.87 -5.98 -3.14
N SER A 47 -12.81 -6.58 -2.41
CA SER A 47 -14.15 -6.03 -2.22
C SER A 47 -14.15 -4.65 -1.53
N CYS A 48 -13.44 -4.46 -0.42
CA CYS A 48 -13.32 -3.17 0.25
C CYS A 48 -12.09 -3.13 1.16
N PHE A 49 -11.55 -1.93 1.41
CA PHE A 49 -10.47 -1.66 2.38
C PHE A 49 -10.91 -0.76 3.56
N GLY A 50 -12.20 -0.44 3.67
CA GLY A 50 -12.71 0.46 4.74
C GLY A 50 -12.28 1.92 4.61
N ARG A 51 -11.72 2.33 3.47
CA ARG A 51 -11.22 3.70 3.19
C ARG A 51 -12.02 4.39 2.08
N CYS A 52 -13.34 4.25 2.13
CA CYS A 52 -14.28 4.71 1.12
C CYS A 52 -14.12 6.20 0.75
N SER A 53 -14.00 7.08 1.75
CA SER A 53 -13.80 8.52 1.54
C SER A 53 -12.53 8.84 0.74
N GLN A 54 -11.54 7.94 0.78
CA GLN A 54 -10.21 8.10 0.20
C GLN A 54 -9.99 7.24 -1.06
N GLY A 55 -11.05 6.61 -1.61
CA GLY A 55 -10.94 5.82 -2.84
C GLY A 55 -10.67 6.63 -4.11
N PRO A 56 -10.29 6.00 -5.24
CA PRO A 56 -9.95 4.59 -5.39
C PRO A 56 -8.72 4.17 -4.58
N ASN A 57 -8.78 2.96 -4.01
CA ASN A 57 -7.74 2.45 -3.12
C ASN A 57 -7.01 1.26 -3.75
N VAL A 58 -5.69 1.22 -3.61
CA VAL A 58 -4.82 0.17 -4.14
C VAL A 58 -3.86 -0.29 -3.06
N LEU A 59 -3.87 -1.58 -2.73
CA LEU A 59 -2.92 -2.17 -1.80
C LEU A 59 -1.81 -2.87 -2.58
N VAL A 60 -0.56 -2.51 -2.34
CA VAL A 60 0.61 -3.23 -2.85
C VAL A 60 1.25 -3.97 -1.69
N ARG A 61 1.39 -5.29 -1.82
CA ARG A 61 2.01 -6.16 -0.81
C ARG A 61 3.20 -6.86 -1.41
N GLU A 62 4.34 -6.80 -0.74
CA GLU A 62 5.46 -7.69 -1.03
C GLU A 62 5.11 -9.12 -0.55
N LEU A 63 5.34 -10.11 -1.41
CA LEU A 63 5.20 -11.53 -1.11
C LEU A 63 6.54 -12.04 -0.59
N VAL A 64 6.59 -12.40 0.69
CA VAL A 64 7.75 -13.05 1.30
C VAL A 64 7.65 -14.54 0.99
N ALA A 65 8.72 -15.15 0.49
CA ALA A 65 8.76 -16.58 0.24
C ALA A 65 8.57 -17.34 1.57
N GLU A 66 7.75 -18.38 1.58
CA GLU A 66 7.65 -19.29 2.72
C GLU A 66 9.01 -19.95 2.92
N GLY A 67 9.70 -19.60 4.02
CA GLY A 67 11.07 -20.02 4.32
C GLY A 67 11.98 -18.90 4.86
N ASP A 68 11.65 -17.62 4.62
CA ASP A 68 12.40 -16.47 5.17
C ASP A 68 11.92 -16.03 6.57
N GLY A 69 11.11 -16.88 7.22
CA GLY A 69 10.53 -16.68 8.54
C GLY A 69 11.54 -16.76 9.69
N ALA A 70 12.49 -15.84 9.74
CA ALA A 70 13.18 -15.52 10.98
C ALA A 70 12.43 -14.40 11.70
N GLY A 71 11.40 -14.80 12.45
CA GLY A 71 11.01 -14.20 13.72
C GLY A 71 10.52 -12.75 13.73
N ALA A 72 9.25 -12.58 14.08
CA ALA A 72 8.85 -11.46 14.93
C ALA A 72 9.78 -11.45 16.17
N GLY A 73 10.69 -10.47 16.23
CA GLY A 73 11.52 -10.18 17.39
C GLY A 73 12.84 -10.95 17.47
N THR A 74 13.94 -10.29 17.10
CA THR A 74 15.21 -10.30 17.86
C THR A 74 16.09 -9.16 17.32
N ARG A 75 16.38 -8.17 18.17
CA ARG A 75 17.51 -7.25 17.98
C ARG A 75 18.80 -8.06 18.16
N SER A 76 19.53 -8.36 17.10
CA SER A 76 20.90 -8.90 17.24
C SER A 76 21.91 -7.74 17.18
N LEU A 77 22.73 -7.62 18.22
CA LEU A 77 23.67 -6.53 18.46
C LEU A 77 25.10 -6.82 17.96
N ILE A 78 25.37 -7.93 17.27
CA ILE A 78 26.74 -8.29 16.88
C ILE A 78 26.73 -8.98 15.49
N GLY A 79 27.42 -8.37 14.52
CA GLY A 79 27.77 -8.98 13.22
C GLY A 79 27.32 -8.15 12.01
N LEU A 80 28.29 -7.69 11.21
CA LEU A 80 28.13 -6.96 9.94
C LEU A 80 27.42 -7.80 8.85
N ALA A 81 26.13 -8.09 9.02
CA ALA A 81 25.29 -8.66 7.97
C ALA A 81 24.61 -7.50 7.22
N THR A 82 24.78 -7.47 5.89
CA THR A 82 24.03 -6.60 4.96
C THR A 82 22.56 -6.57 5.34
N LEU A 83 22.11 -5.48 5.98
CA LEU A 83 20.73 -5.34 6.43
C LEU A 83 19.83 -5.38 5.20
N PRO A 84 19.02 -6.44 5.00
CA PRO A 84 17.99 -6.39 3.98
C PRO A 84 17.03 -5.30 4.45
N GLY A 85 16.87 -4.24 3.64
CA GLY A 85 15.89 -3.20 3.92
C GLY A 85 14.52 -3.80 4.27
N PRO A 86 13.68 -3.07 5.03
CA PRO A 86 12.53 -3.63 5.75
C PRO A 86 11.75 -4.62 4.88
N ARG A 87 11.82 -5.90 5.27
CA ARG A 87 11.09 -7.01 4.62
C ARG A 87 9.60 -6.78 4.82
N GLY A 88 8.81 -6.86 3.74
CA GLY A 88 7.36 -6.73 3.79
C GLY A 88 6.85 -5.32 3.51
N ALA A 89 7.34 -4.67 2.45
CA ALA A 89 6.90 -3.34 2.04
C ALA A 89 5.44 -3.35 1.55
N THR A 90 4.49 -3.31 2.49
CA THR A 90 3.05 -3.19 2.24
C THR A 90 2.62 -1.74 2.32
N ALA A 91 1.90 -1.25 1.32
CA ALA A 91 1.36 0.12 1.29
C ALA A 91 -0.06 0.14 0.72
N LEU A 92 -0.94 0.91 1.37
CA LEU A 92 -2.26 1.23 0.85
C LEU A 92 -2.21 2.64 0.26
N TYR A 93 -2.35 2.73 -1.05
CA TYR A 93 -2.44 3.98 -1.79
C TYR A 93 -3.89 4.43 -1.90
N ASN A 94 -4.09 5.73 -1.77
CA ASN A 94 -5.40 6.35 -1.74
C ASN A 94 -5.54 7.33 -2.92
N ARG A 95 -6.79 7.64 -3.27
CA ARG A 95 -7.15 8.58 -4.34
C ARG A 95 -6.38 8.28 -5.63
N MET A 96 -6.25 7.00 -5.93
CA MET A 96 -5.55 6.54 -7.11
C MET A 96 -6.36 6.89 -8.36
N ASP A 97 -5.64 7.31 -9.39
CA ASP A 97 -6.15 7.55 -10.73
C ASP A 97 -5.12 6.99 -11.73
N PRO A 98 -5.47 6.84 -13.02
CA PRO A 98 -4.57 6.28 -14.03
C PRO A 98 -3.19 6.96 -14.13
N SER A 99 -3.08 8.26 -13.85
CA SER A 99 -1.80 8.99 -13.97
C SER A 99 -0.80 8.61 -12.86
N LYS A 100 -1.29 8.10 -11.73
CA LYS A 100 -0.45 7.70 -10.58
C LYS A 100 0.05 6.26 -10.66
N THR A 101 -0.51 5.44 -11.54
CA THR A 101 -0.24 3.98 -11.56
C THR A 101 1.19 3.68 -11.97
N GLU A 102 1.70 4.37 -12.98
CA GLU A 102 3.08 4.22 -13.48
C GLU A 102 4.10 4.46 -12.34
N ARG A 103 3.90 5.55 -11.59
CA ARG A 103 4.76 5.89 -10.45
C ARG A 103 4.79 4.77 -9.40
N VAL A 104 3.62 4.22 -9.04
CA VAL A 104 3.52 3.11 -8.08
C VAL A 104 4.22 1.86 -8.61
N VAL A 105 4.02 1.51 -9.88
CA VAL A 105 4.63 0.34 -10.50
C VAL A 105 6.15 0.49 -10.57
N GLU A 106 6.65 1.59 -11.12
CA GLU A 106 8.08 1.82 -11.31
C GLU A 106 8.83 1.91 -9.96
N ALA A 107 8.28 2.65 -8.99
CA ALA A 107 8.91 2.82 -7.69
C ALA A 107 8.73 1.62 -6.77
N HIS A 108 7.48 1.23 -6.49
CA HIS A 108 7.20 0.26 -5.43
C HIS A 108 7.39 -1.16 -5.93
N VAL A 109 6.82 -1.50 -7.08
CA VAL A 109 6.93 -2.86 -7.64
C VAL A 109 8.31 -3.10 -8.26
N GLY A 110 8.81 -2.13 -9.04
CA GLY A 110 10.11 -2.22 -9.72
C GLY A 110 11.29 -2.14 -8.75
N ARG A 111 11.30 -1.12 -7.88
CA ARG A 111 12.46 -0.79 -7.02
C ARG A 111 12.24 -1.08 -5.52
N GLY A 112 11.05 -1.50 -5.10
CA GLY A 112 10.75 -1.69 -3.68
C GLY A 112 10.60 -0.39 -2.88
N LEU A 113 10.43 0.75 -3.55
CA LEU A 113 10.35 2.08 -2.94
C LEU A 113 8.89 2.54 -2.82
N ILE A 114 8.40 2.71 -1.58
CA ILE A 114 7.03 3.15 -1.31
C ILE A 114 6.87 4.64 -1.67
N CYS A 115 5.82 4.96 -2.43
CA CYS A 115 5.45 6.34 -2.79
C CYS A 115 4.66 6.99 -1.64
N ARG A 116 5.36 7.45 -0.60
CA ARG A 116 4.73 8.01 0.62
C ARG A 116 3.81 9.20 0.36
N GLU A 117 4.04 9.93 -0.72
CA GLU A 117 3.22 11.04 -1.20
C GLU A 117 1.82 10.61 -1.67
N LEU A 118 1.64 9.33 -2.02
CA LEU A 118 0.36 8.75 -2.48
C LEU A 118 -0.41 8.04 -1.36
N ILE A 119 0.08 8.12 -0.12
CA ILE A 119 -0.53 7.48 1.05
C ILE A 119 -1.18 8.57 1.90
N GLU A 120 -2.48 8.44 2.15
CA GLU A 120 -3.17 9.38 3.03
C GLU A 120 -2.82 9.06 4.48
N ARG A 121 -2.26 10.03 5.20
CA ARG A 121 -1.93 9.85 6.62
C ARG A 121 -3.22 9.70 7.42
N PRO A 122 -3.27 8.81 8.42
CA PRO A 122 -4.35 8.83 9.39
C PRO A 122 -4.41 10.23 10.01
N THR A 123 -5.53 10.92 9.85
CA THR A 123 -5.80 12.14 10.61
C THR A 123 -5.87 11.71 12.07
N LEU A 124 -4.85 12.04 12.86
CA LEU A 124 -4.97 11.97 14.30
C LEU A 124 -6.05 13.00 14.66
N LEU A 125 -7.26 12.53 14.92
CA LEU A 125 -8.25 13.37 15.57
C LEU A 125 -7.61 13.85 16.87
N PRO A 126 -7.63 15.17 17.17
CA PRO A 126 -7.22 15.62 18.48
C PRO A 126 -8.06 14.85 19.50
N SER A 127 -7.38 14.15 20.40
CA SER A 127 -8.02 13.61 21.61
C SER A 127 -8.80 14.76 22.22
N LYS A 128 -10.13 14.62 22.37
CA LYS A 128 -10.90 15.53 23.20
C LYS A 128 -10.28 15.43 24.59
N LEU A 129 -9.40 16.37 24.94
CA LEU A 129 -9.08 16.62 26.33
C LEU A 129 -10.41 16.96 27.01
N PRO A 130 -10.78 16.29 28.13
CA PRO A 130 -11.96 16.68 28.86
C PRO A 130 -11.82 18.15 29.25
N THR A 131 -12.79 18.97 28.85
CA THR A 131 -12.86 20.37 29.26
C THR A 131 -13.03 20.40 30.77
N PRO A 132 -12.24 21.17 31.54
CA PRO A 132 -12.47 21.30 32.96
C PRO A 132 -13.86 21.92 33.17
N GLU A 133 -14.71 21.20 33.90
CA GLU A 133 -16.03 21.66 34.32
C GLU A 133 -15.85 22.94 35.13
N THR A 134 -16.55 24.01 34.74
CA THR A 134 -16.54 25.27 35.48
C THR A 134 -17.44 25.07 36.71
N PRO A 135 -16.96 25.31 37.94
CA PRO A 135 -17.83 25.19 39.11
C PRO A 135 -18.91 26.26 39.06
N GLU A 136 -20.17 25.83 39.05
CA GLU A 136 -21.34 26.69 39.19
C GLU A 136 -21.27 27.45 40.52
N SER A 137 -21.48 28.77 40.46
CA SER A 137 -21.50 29.69 41.62
C SER A 137 -22.90 29.86 42.17
#